data_AF-A0A396J895-F1
#
_entry.id   AF-A0A396J895-F1
#
_cell.length_a   1.000
_cell.length_b   1.000
_cell.length_c   1.000
_cell.angle_alpha   90.00
_cell.angle_beta   90.00
_cell.angle_gamma   90.00
#
_symmetry.space_group_name_H-M   'P 1'
#
loop_
_entity.id
_entity.type
_entity.pdbx_description
1 polymer ?
#
loop_
_entity_poly.entity_id
_entity_poly.type
_entity_poly.pdbx_seq_one_letter_code
_entity_poly.pdbx_strand_id
1 'polypeptide(L)'
;MYCLTCIKHWYPNMSIGDIAERCPFCRKNCNCNVCLCSRGMIKTSNRNITDCEKVHHYRYMINLLLPSLKQIFEEQCQEKEIEAKIQGTSYSEIEIPQTPFHDKERIYCDHCATSIVDLYRSCPKCSFEICLSCCKEIRNGSITPRFEMMFQYKNRGDEYMHGGDPLPITCDTSNLEGNVEIFTKWNVNSDGSVECAPKELGGCVVV
;
A
#
# COMPACT_ATOMS: atom_id res chain seq x y z
N MET A 1 -17.23 3.80 -7.82
CA MET A 1 -17.35 2.97 -9.04
C MET A 1 -15.97 2.84 -9.68
N TYR A 2 -15.51 1.65 -10.11
CA TYR A 2 -14.21 1.53 -10.82
C TYR A 2 -14.37 1.98 -12.28
N CYS A 3 -13.41 2.74 -12.80
CA CYS A 3 -13.35 3.00 -14.24
C CYS A 3 -12.87 1.74 -15.00
N LEU A 4 -13.01 1.72 -16.33
CA LEU A 4 -12.61 0.58 -17.17
C LEU A 4 -11.12 0.23 -17.02
N THR A 5 -10.26 1.22 -16.83
CA THR A 5 -8.82 0.99 -16.63
C THR A 5 -8.54 0.38 -15.26
N CYS A 6 -9.16 0.90 -14.19
CA CYS A 6 -9.08 0.29 -12.86
C CYS A 6 -9.60 -1.15 -12.86
N ILE A 7 -10.67 -1.43 -13.60
CA ILE A 7 -11.21 -2.78 -13.78
C ILE A 7 -10.14 -3.72 -14.36
N LYS A 8 -9.52 -3.35 -15.47
CA LYS A 8 -8.50 -4.18 -16.14
C LYS A 8 -7.30 -4.43 -15.25
N HIS A 9 -6.92 -3.45 -14.45
CA HIS A 9 -5.75 -3.53 -13.56
C HIS A 9 -6.03 -4.37 -12.30
N TRP A 10 -7.10 -4.04 -11.57
CA TRP A 10 -7.41 -4.66 -10.29
C TRP A 10 -8.15 -5.98 -10.40
N TYR A 11 -8.78 -6.26 -11.54
CA TYR A 11 -9.54 -7.47 -11.81
C TYR A 11 -9.16 -8.08 -13.17
N PRO A 12 -7.88 -8.43 -13.40
CA PRO A 12 -7.38 -8.85 -14.71
C PRO A 12 -8.05 -10.14 -15.23
N ASN A 13 -8.60 -10.94 -14.32
CA ASN A 13 -9.30 -12.19 -14.63
C ASN A 13 -10.81 -12.01 -14.83
N MET A 14 -11.32 -10.78 -14.89
CA MET A 14 -12.74 -10.47 -15.11
C MET A 14 -12.93 -9.61 -16.35
N SER A 15 -13.86 -10.01 -17.22
CA SER A 15 -14.24 -9.17 -18.36
C SER A 15 -15.13 -7.99 -17.91
N ILE A 16 -15.26 -6.98 -18.78
CA ILE A 16 -16.20 -5.87 -18.54
C ILE A 16 -17.64 -6.39 -18.44
N GLY A 17 -17.99 -7.41 -19.23
CA GLY A 17 -19.30 -8.08 -19.16
C GLY A 17 -19.54 -8.74 -17.80
N ASP A 18 -18.55 -9.45 -17.26
CA ASP A 18 -18.63 -10.08 -15.93
C ASP A 18 -18.91 -9.07 -14.82
N ILE A 19 -18.28 -7.89 -14.91
CA ILE A 19 -18.44 -6.82 -13.92
C ILE A 19 -19.78 -6.11 -14.07
N ALA A 20 -20.27 -5.92 -15.29
CA ALA A 20 -21.59 -5.37 -15.57
C ALA A 20 -22.70 -6.30 -15.05
N GLU A 21 -22.54 -7.61 -15.20
CA GLU A 21 -23.45 -8.61 -14.63
C GLU A 21 -23.43 -8.56 -13.10
N ARG A 22 -22.23 -8.56 -12.49
CA ARG A 22 -22.08 -8.50 -11.04
C ARG A 22 -20.75 -7.88 -10.63
N CYS A 23 -20.82 -6.72 -9.99
CA CYS A 23 -19.64 -5.95 -9.59
C CYS A 23 -18.80 -6.67 -8.50
N PRO A 24 -17.52 -6.26 -8.31
CA PRO A 24 -16.64 -6.88 -7.32
C PRO A 24 -17.19 -6.90 -5.89
N PHE A 25 -17.92 -5.85 -5.48
CA PHE A 25 -18.58 -5.83 -4.18
C PHE A 25 -19.63 -6.92 -4.03
N CYS A 26 -20.50 -7.06 -5.03
CA CYS A 26 -21.52 -8.09 -5.07
C CYS A 26 -20.91 -9.50 -5.13
N ARG A 27 -19.69 -9.65 -5.66
CA ARG A 27 -18.89 -10.90 -5.67
C ARG A 27 -18.01 -11.10 -4.43
N LYS A 28 -18.01 -10.16 -3.47
CA LYS A 28 -17.21 -10.21 -2.24
C LYS A 28 -15.68 -10.23 -2.48
N ASN A 29 -15.24 -9.61 -3.57
CA ASN A 29 -13.83 -9.42 -3.91
C ASN A 29 -13.47 -7.94 -4.18
N CYS A 30 -14.31 -7.00 -3.72
CA CYS A 30 -14.01 -5.58 -3.84
C CYS A 30 -12.77 -5.21 -3.03
N ASN A 31 -11.81 -4.51 -3.63
CA ASN A 31 -10.57 -4.12 -2.99
C ASN A 31 -10.54 -2.65 -2.49
N CYS A 32 -11.68 -1.94 -2.50
CA CYS A 32 -11.69 -0.57 -1.98
C CYS A 32 -11.56 -0.55 -0.45
N ASN A 33 -10.99 0.53 0.08
CA ASN A 33 -10.77 0.73 1.52
C ASN A 33 -12.05 0.48 2.34
N VAL A 34 -13.20 1.00 1.89
CA VAL A 34 -14.48 0.83 2.58
C VAL A 34 -14.87 -0.65 2.71
N CYS A 35 -14.77 -1.42 1.62
CA CYS A 35 -15.17 -2.83 1.61
C CYS A 35 -14.19 -3.71 2.39
N LEU A 36 -12.89 -3.41 2.31
CA LEU A 36 -11.88 -4.17 3.01
C LEU A 36 -11.83 -3.84 4.53
N CYS A 37 -12.27 -2.65 4.95
CA CYS A 37 -12.46 -2.30 6.37
C CYS A 37 -13.82 -2.72 6.94
N SER A 38 -14.79 -3.07 6.08
CA SER A 38 -16.11 -3.53 6.52
C SER A 38 -16.04 -4.95 7.09
N ARG A 39 -16.23 -5.07 8.41
CA ARG A 39 -16.40 -6.38 9.08
C ARG A 39 -17.60 -7.12 8.47
N GLY A 40 -17.45 -8.39 8.09
CA GLY A 40 -18.57 -9.26 7.68
C GLY A 40 -18.84 -9.39 6.17
N MET A 41 -17.90 -9.03 5.29
CA MET A 41 -18.01 -9.36 3.86
C MET A 41 -17.95 -10.87 3.59
N ILE A 42 -17.22 -11.61 4.43
CA ILE A 42 -17.11 -13.06 4.38
C ILE A 42 -18.24 -13.64 5.24
N LYS A 43 -19.27 -14.20 4.59
CA LYS A 43 -20.22 -15.09 5.29
C LYS A 43 -19.46 -16.36 5.66
N THR A 44 -19.05 -16.49 6.92
CA THR A 44 -18.64 -17.79 7.45
C THR A 44 -19.88 -18.68 7.48
N SER A 45 -19.73 -19.96 7.13
CA SER A 45 -20.82 -20.90 7.34
C SER A 45 -21.09 -20.98 8.84
N ASN A 46 -22.34 -20.88 9.26
CA ASN A 46 -22.75 -21.10 10.66
C ASN A 46 -22.69 -22.61 10.99
N ARG A 47 -21.60 -23.27 10.59
CA ARG A 47 -21.38 -24.68 10.87
C ARG A 47 -20.97 -24.79 12.32
N ASN A 48 -21.77 -25.51 13.12
CA ASN A 48 -21.37 -25.86 14.48
C ASN A 48 -20.17 -26.80 14.39
N ILE A 49 -18.98 -26.25 14.66
CA ILE A 49 -17.73 -27.00 14.80
C ILE A 49 -17.47 -27.26 16.29
N THR A 50 -17.00 -28.45 16.59
CA THR A 50 -16.59 -28.85 17.94
C THR A 50 -15.36 -28.06 18.39
N ASP A 51 -15.11 -28.01 19.71
CA ASP A 51 -13.93 -27.31 20.22
C ASP A 51 -12.61 -27.97 19.75
N CYS A 52 -12.61 -29.28 19.54
CA CYS A 52 -11.47 -30.00 18.95
C CYS A 52 -11.17 -29.52 17.51
N GLU A 53 -12.22 -29.37 16.69
CA GLU A 53 -12.07 -28.84 15.33
C GLU A 53 -11.62 -27.37 15.32
N LYS A 54 -12.12 -26.55 16.25
CA LYS A 54 -11.63 -25.16 16.42
C LYS A 54 -10.13 -25.13 16.70
N VAL A 55 -9.65 -25.95 17.65
CA VAL A 55 -8.22 -26.04 17.98
C VAL A 55 -7.41 -26.48 16.75
N HIS A 56 -7.91 -27.46 15.99
CA HIS A 56 -7.26 -27.87 14.75
C HIS A 56 -7.17 -26.74 13.72
N HIS A 57 -8.26 -26.01 13.50
CA HIS A 57 -8.30 -24.86 12.59
C HIS A 57 -7.38 -23.72 13.03
N TYR A 58 -7.37 -23.37 14.32
CA TYR A 58 -6.45 -22.36 14.82
C TYR A 58 -4.99 -22.77 14.66
N ARG A 59 -4.65 -24.03 14.95
CA ARG A 59 -3.29 -24.55 14.73
C ARG A 59 -2.91 -24.50 13.25
N TYR A 60 -3.82 -24.88 12.36
CA TYR A 60 -3.61 -24.76 10.92
C TYR A 60 -3.37 -23.31 10.49
N MET A 61 -4.22 -22.37 10.94
CA MET A 61 -4.07 -20.95 10.64
C MET A 61 -2.74 -20.38 11.15
N ILE A 62 -2.34 -20.72 12.38
CA ILE A 62 -1.04 -20.30 12.92
C ILE A 62 0.09 -20.82 12.05
N ASN A 63 0.08 -22.11 11.71
CA ASN A 63 1.11 -22.70 10.86
C ASN A 63 1.15 -22.08 9.46
N LEU A 64 -0.02 -21.74 8.90
CA LEU A 64 -0.14 -21.10 7.60
C LEU A 64 0.42 -19.66 7.61
N LEU A 65 0.14 -18.89 8.66
CA LEU A 65 0.54 -17.48 8.78
C LEU A 65 1.96 -17.30 9.33
N LEU A 66 2.48 -18.27 10.07
CA LEU A 66 3.77 -18.19 10.76
C LEU A 66 4.94 -17.79 9.85
N PRO A 67 5.09 -18.32 8.62
CA PRO A 67 6.19 -17.91 7.73
C PRO A 67 6.13 -16.40 7.41
N SER A 68 4.93 -15.89 7.09
CA SER A 68 4.73 -14.47 6.81
C SER A 68 4.98 -13.59 8.03
N LEU A 69 4.54 -14.02 9.22
CA LEU A 69 4.80 -13.30 10.47
C LEU A 69 6.30 -13.24 10.79
N LYS A 70 7.04 -14.34 10.56
CA LYS A 70 8.50 -14.35 10.73
C LYS A 70 9.19 -13.40 9.77
N GLN A 71 8.77 -13.39 8.51
CA GLN A 71 9.32 -12.47 7.51
C GLN A 71 9.08 -11.01 7.90
N ILE A 72 7.85 -10.65 8.29
CA ILE A 72 7.52 -9.29 8.75
C ILE A 72 8.40 -8.90 9.94
N PHE A 73 8.50 -9.77 10.95
CA PHE A 73 9.33 -9.52 12.12
C PHE A 73 10.80 -9.33 11.76
N GLU A 74 11.34 -10.13 10.85
CA GLU A 74 12.72 -10.00 10.39
C GLU A 74 12.96 -8.69 9.66
N GLU A 75 12.06 -8.28 8.75
CA GLU A 75 12.12 -6.99 8.05
C GLU A 75 12.09 -5.81 9.04
N GLN A 76 11.24 -5.88 10.06
CA GLN A 76 11.15 -4.86 11.11
C GLN A 76 12.43 -4.77 11.96
N CYS A 77 12.98 -5.92 12.36
CA CYS A 77 14.23 -5.97 13.12
C CYS A 77 15.40 -5.40 12.30
N GLN A 78 15.53 -5.81 11.04
CA GLN A 78 16.56 -5.32 10.12
C GLN A 78 16.47 -3.79 9.98
N GLU A 79 15.26 -3.26 9.78
CA GLU A 79 15.06 -1.83 9.63
C GLU A 79 15.41 -1.06 10.91
N LYS A 80 14.98 -1.57 12.07
CA LYS A 80 15.25 -0.95 13.36
C LYS A 80 16.75 -0.97 13.70
N GLU A 81 17.47 -2.03 13.34
CA GLU A 81 18.94 -2.08 13.46
C GLU A 81 19.65 -1.05 12.59
N ILE A 82 19.16 -0.82 11.36
CA ILE A 82 19.70 0.21 10.47
C ILE A 82 19.49 1.59 11.08
N GLU A 83 18.29 1.88 11.58
CA GLU A 83 18.00 3.16 12.25
C GLU A 83 18.85 3.38 13.51
N ALA A 84 19.08 2.34 14.32
CA ALA A 84 20.02 2.40 15.45
C ALA A 84 21.43 2.83 15.00
N LYS A 85 21.93 2.26 13.91
CA LYS A 85 23.25 2.61 13.36
C LYS A 85 23.30 4.04 12.83
N ILE A 86 22.28 4.48 12.10
CA ILE A 86 22.19 5.85 11.55
C ILE A 86 22.17 6.88 12.69
N GLN A 87 21.40 6.61 13.75
CA GLN A 87 21.26 7.51 14.90
C GLN A 87 22.42 7.39 15.91
N GLY A 88 23.31 6.39 15.76
CA GLY A 88 24.40 6.13 16.70
C GLY A 88 23.94 5.65 18.08
N THR A 89 22.78 4.99 18.16
CA THR A 89 22.14 4.53 19.40
C THR A 89 21.95 3.01 19.40
N SER A 90 21.61 2.41 20.55
CA SER A 90 21.34 0.97 20.60
C SER A 90 19.94 0.61 20.05
N TYR A 91 19.78 -0.64 19.60
CA TYR A 91 18.50 -1.16 19.11
C TYR A 91 17.34 -0.98 20.11
N SER A 92 17.62 -1.08 21.40
CA SER A 92 16.61 -0.97 22.46
C SER A 92 16.14 0.47 22.70
N GLU A 93 16.97 1.45 22.36
CA GLU A 93 16.69 2.88 22.56
C GLU A 93 15.98 3.52 21.37
N ILE A 94 15.88 2.83 20.23
CA ILE A 94 15.13 3.34 19.08
C ILE A 94 13.64 3.46 19.43
N GLU A 95 13.19 4.70 19.44
CA GLU A 95 11.78 5.09 19.53
C GLU A 95 11.17 5.09 18.13
N ILE A 96 10.08 4.35 17.97
CA ILE A 96 9.31 4.31 16.72
C ILE A 96 8.11 5.24 16.89
N PRO A 97 8.06 6.37 16.15
CA PRO A 97 6.90 7.26 16.19
C PRO A 97 5.62 6.53 15.80
N GLN A 98 4.55 6.78 16.54
CA GLN A 98 3.22 6.27 16.22
C GLN A 98 2.48 7.29 15.36
N THR A 99 2.04 6.88 14.17
CA THR A 99 1.19 7.70 13.32
C THR A 99 -0.24 7.70 13.88
N PRO A 100 -0.93 8.86 13.97
CA PRO A 100 -2.32 8.89 14.42
C PRO A 100 -3.19 8.01 13.50
N PHE A 101 -3.74 6.94 14.07
CA PHE A 101 -4.58 6.00 13.35
C PHE A 101 -5.96 6.61 13.10
N HIS A 102 -6.33 6.80 11.84
CA HIS A 102 -7.71 7.04 11.45
C HIS A 102 -8.34 5.71 11.02
N ASP A 103 -9.41 5.27 11.70
CA ASP A 103 -10.07 3.95 11.58
C ASP A 103 -10.45 3.48 10.15
N LYS A 104 -10.29 4.33 9.14
CA LYS A 104 -10.72 4.09 7.76
C LYS A 104 -9.61 4.22 6.72
N GLU A 105 -8.41 4.65 7.11
CA GLU A 105 -7.33 4.90 6.16
C GLU A 105 -6.32 3.76 6.14
N ARG A 106 -6.10 3.21 4.95
CA ARG A 106 -5.02 2.26 4.71
C ARG A 106 -3.86 3.03 4.12
N ILE A 107 -2.71 2.85 4.73
CA ILE A 107 -1.46 3.41 4.25
C ILE A 107 -0.97 2.55 3.08
N TYR A 108 -0.58 3.18 1.99
CA TYR A 108 -0.02 2.53 0.81
C TYR A 108 1.40 3.03 0.60
N CYS A 109 2.29 2.15 0.17
CA CYS A 109 3.61 2.56 -0.28
C CYS A 109 3.47 3.35 -1.59
N ASP A 110 3.95 4.59 -1.63
CA ASP A 110 3.89 5.45 -2.81
C ASP A 110 4.67 4.85 -3.99
N HIS A 111 5.72 4.07 -3.72
CA HIS A 111 6.49 3.43 -4.79
C HIS A 111 5.81 2.17 -5.37
N CYS A 112 5.30 1.26 -4.53
CA CYS A 112 4.82 -0.04 -4.99
C CYS A 112 3.30 -0.25 -4.89
N ALA A 113 2.56 0.76 -4.43
CA ALA A 113 1.12 0.74 -4.19
C ALA A 113 0.63 -0.42 -3.30
N THR A 114 1.53 -1.06 -2.55
CA THR A 114 1.18 -2.14 -1.62
C THR A 114 0.73 -1.55 -0.30
N SER A 115 -0.33 -2.11 0.28
CA SER A 115 -0.79 -1.74 1.62
C SER A 115 0.30 -2.01 2.65
N ILE A 116 0.62 -1.01 3.45
CA ILE A 116 1.55 -1.10 4.57
C ILE A 116 0.79 -1.64 5.78
N VAL A 117 1.43 -2.55 6.53
CA VAL A 117 0.80 -3.24 7.67
C VAL A 117 1.19 -2.63 9.01
N ASP A 118 2.45 -2.25 9.20
CA ASP A 118 2.97 -1.81 10.51
C ASP A 118 4.03 -0.71 10.36
N LEU A 119 5.28 -1.10 10.10
CA LEU A 119 6.38 -0.14 9.95
C LEU A 119 6.57 0.30 8.50
N TYR A 120 6.92 1.57 8.33
CA TYR A 120 7.23 2.19 7.06
C TYR A 120 8.15 3.40 7.28
N ARG A 121 8.76 3.90 6.20
CA ARG A 121 9.45 5.20 6.22
C ARG A 121 8.55 6.26 5.65
N SER A 122 8.55 7.43 6.27
CA SER A 122 7.85 8.62 5.79
C SER A 122 8.83 9.78 5.65
N CYS A 123 8.75 10.52 4.55
CA CYS A 123 9.49 11.76 4.40
C CYS A 123 8.82 12.87 5.22
N PRO A 124 9.54 13.51 6.16
CA PRO A 124 8.95 14.57 6.99
C PRO A 124 8.63 15.86 6.22
N LYS A 125 9.12 16.01 4.99
CA LYS A 125 8.93 17.21 4.16
C LYS A 125 7.71 17.14 3.24
N CYS A 126 7.39 15.96 2.72
CA CYS A 126 6.33 15.80 1.70
C CYS A 126 5.42 14.60 1.94
N SER A 127 5.53 13.93 3.08
CA SER A 127 4.72 12.76 3.45
C SER A 127 4.81 11.59 2.46
N PHE A 128 5.93 11.46 1.74
CA PHE A 128 6.17 10.32 0.86
C PHE A 128 6.46 9.07 1.69
N GLU A 129 5.66 8.02 1.54
CA GLU A 129 5.65 6.82 2.37
C GLU A 129 6.09 5.59 1.59
N ILE A 130 7.05 4.82 2.13
CA ILE A 130 7.52 3.59 1.52
C ILE A 130 7.57 2.42 2.49
N CYS A 131 7.22 1.23 1.99
CA CYS A 131 7.29 0.00 2.78
C CYS A 131 8.74 -0.48 2.94
N LEU A 132 8.97 -1.32 3.96
CA LEU A 132 10.31 -1.84 4.29
C LEU A 132 10.96 -2.65 3.15
N SER A 133 10.15 -3.37 2.35
CA SER A 133 10.65 -4.08 1.17
C SER A 133 11.24 -3.11 0.15
N CYS A 134 10.55 -1.99 -0.14
CA CYS A 134 11.06 -0.97 -1.04
C CYS A 134 12.30 -0.27 -0.45
N CYS A 135 12.34 0.02 0.85
CA CYS A 135 13.54 0.52 1.52
C CYS A 135 14.74 -0.42 1.29
N LYS A 136 14.54 -1.73 1.45
CA LYS A 136 15.57 -2.75 1.24
C LYS A 136 16.03 -2.82 -0.22
N GLU A 137 15.09 -2.79 -1.16
CA GLU A 137 15.41 -2.75 -2.60
C GLU A 137 16.22 -1.51 -2.99
N ILE A 138 15.88 -0.34 -2.43
CA ILE A 138 16.61 0.91 -2.63
C ILE A 138 18.06 0.77 -2.12
N ARG A 139 18.26 0.27 -0.89
CA ARG A 139 19.61 0.03 -0.33
C ARG A 139 20.43 -0.98 -1.11
N ASN A 140 19.79 -1.99 -1.69
CA ASN A 140 20.46 -3.00 -2.50
C ASN A 140 20.72 -2.55 -3.94
N GLY A 141 20.25 -1.36 -4.33
CA GLY A 141 20.28 -0.91 -5.72
C GLY A 141 19.46 -1.79 -6.66
N SER A 142 18.47 -2.52 -6.13
CA SER A 142 17.62 -3.46 -6.85
C SER A 142 16.19 -2.94 -7.02
N ILE A 143 15.94 -1.65 -6.72
CA ILE A 143 14.63 -1.05 -6.91
C ILE A 143 14.21 -1.15 -8.36
N THR A 144 13.08 -1.80 -8.58
CA THR A 144 12.53 -1.95 -9.92
C THR A 144 11.76 -0.68 -10.30
N PRO A 145 11.95 -0.13 -11.51
CA PRO A 145 11.05 0.90 -12.01
C PRO A 145 9.65 0.30 -12.01
N ARG A 146 8.76 0.86 -11.20
CA ARG A 146 7.35 0.50 -11.27
C ARG A 146 6.67 1.50 -12.17
N PHE A 147 5.88 0.97 -13.09
CA PHE A 147 5.05 1.78 -13.96
C PHE A 147 4.05 2.54 -13.09
N GLU A 148 4.37 3.80 -12.80
CA GLU A 148 3.37 4.74 -12.35
C GLU A 148 2.45 5.01 -13.55
N MET A 149 1.29 4.37 -13.56
CA MET A 149 0.15 5.00 -14.21
C MET A 149 -0.19 6.21 -13.35
N MET A 150 0.45 7.34 -13.64
CA MET A 150 -0.01 8.65 -13.19
C MET A 150 -1.39 8.89 -13.79
N PHE A 151 -2.42 8.36 -13.13
CA PHE A 151 -3.77 8.79 -13.42
C PHE A 151 -3.85 10.25 -12.96
N GLN A 152 -3.99 11.19 -13.88
CA GLN A 152 -4.55 12.49 -13.55
C GLN A 152 -6.03 12.29 -13.18
N TYR A 153 -6.27 11.71 -12.00
CA TYR A 153 -7.61 11.59 -11.46
C TYR A 153 -8.04 13.00 -11.05
N LYS A 154 -8.89 13.62 -11.87
CA LYS A 154 -9.53 14.87 -11.50
C LYS A 154 -10.42 14.59 -10.30
N ASN A 155 -9.97 14.99 -9.11
CA ASN A 155 -10.74 14.84 -7.89
C ASN A 155 -12.05 15.62 -8.04
N ARG A 156 -13.18 14.90 -8.05
CA ARG A 156 -14.53 15.45 -8.18
C ARG A 156 -15.27 15.49 -6.84
N GLY A 157 -14.55 15.32 -5.73
CA GLY A 157 -15.10 15.21 -4.38
C GLY A 157 -15.55 13.81 -4.01
N ASP A 158 -15.60 13.54 -2.70
CA ASP A 158 -16.01 12.25 -2.15
C ASP A 158 -17.46 11.90 -2.48
N GLU A 159 -18.36 12.89 -2.53
CA GLU A 159 -19.76 12.66 -2.88
C GLU A 159 -19.91 12.05 -4.28
N TYR A 160 -19.16 12.57 -5.27
CA TYR A 160 -19.14 12.01 -6.62
C TYR A 160 -18.67 10.55 -6.65
N MET A 161 -17.68 10.18 -5.85
CA MET A 161 -17.21 8.79 -5.74
C MET A 161 -18.31 7.82 -5.28
N HIS A 162 -19.31 8.36 -4.57
CA HIS A 162 -20.46 7.64 -4.04
C HIS A 162 -21.77 7.88 -4.83
N GLY A 163 -21.69 8.51 -6.00
CA GLY A 163 -22.84 8.75 -6.88
C GLY A 163 -23.60 10.05 -6.64
N GLY A 164 -23.03 10.96 -5.84
CA GLY A 164 -23.47 12.35 -5.69
C GLY A 164 -22.91 13.27 -6.78
N ASP A 165 -23.09 14.58 -6.60
CA ASP A 165 -22.74 15.58 -7.60
C ASP A 165 -21.23 15.89 -7.61
N PRO A 166 -20.64 16.15 -8.80
CA PRO A 166 -19.22 16.45 -8.93
C PRO A 166 -18.87 17.89 -8.56
N LEU A 167 -17.72 18.09 -7.90
CA LEU A 167 -17.12 19.41 -7.71
C LEU A 167 -16.62 20.02 -9.04
N PRO A 168 -16.60 21.37 -9.17
CA PRO A 168 -16.09 22.04 -10.35
C PRO A 168 -14.61 21.79 -10.57
N ILE A 169 -14.20 21.58 -11.83
CA ILE A 169 -12.80 21.35 -12.20
C ILE A 169 -12.12 22.71 -12.42
N THR A 170 -11.09 23.04 -11.62
CA THR A 170 -10.11 24.08 -11.98
C THR A 170 -9.10 23.46 -12.95
N CYS A 171 -9.05 23.96 -14.18
CA CYS A 171 -8.11 23.44 -15.18
C CYS A 171 -6.69 23.91 -14.86
N ASP A 172 -5.74 22.98 -14.82
CA ASP A 172 -4.47 23.19 -15.51
C ASP A 172 -3.78 21.85 -15.84
N THR A 173 -3.20 21.86 -17.03
CA THR A 173 -2.20 20.94 -17.61
C THR A 173 -2.64 19.67 -18.35
N SER A 174 -2.02 19.57 -19.53
CA SER A 174 -2.05 18.59 -20.61
C SER A 174 -2.15 17.11 -20.22
N ASN A 175 -2.97 16.39 -21.00
CA ASN A 175 -3.00 14.93 -21.10
C ASN A 175 -1.60 14.39 -21.42
N LEU A 176 -0.95 13.73 -20.46
CA LEU A 176 0.15 12.82 -20.74
C LEU A 176 -0.39 11.39 -20.56
N GLU A 177 -1.10 10.89 -21.57
CA GLU A 177 -1.35 9.45 -21.67
C GLU A 177 -0.03 8.80 -22.13
N GLY A 178 0.72 8.24 -21.17
CA GLY A 178 1.96 7.53 -21.48
C GLY A 178 2.36 6.62 -20.33
N ASN A 179 2.67 5.35 -20.66
CA ASN A 179 3.46 4.50 -19.78
C ASN A 179 4.89 5.04 -19.79
N VAL A 180 5.26 5.85 -18.82
CA VAL A 180 6.64 6.32 -18.70
C VAL A 180 7.37 5.36 -17.77
N GLU A 181 8.32 4.59 -18.32
CA GLU A 181 9.32 3.95 -17.47
C GLU A 181 10.21 5.05 -16.90
N ILE A 182 9.88 5.49 -15.69
CA ILE A 182 10.67 6.48 -14.97
C ILE A 182 11.89 5.75 -14.41
N PHE A 183 12.97 5.72 -15.19
CA PHE A 183 14.26 5.17 -14.79
C PHE A 183 15.03 6.20 -13.95
N THR A 184 14.47 6.60 -12.81
CA THR A 184 15.15 7.54 -11.90
C THR A 184 15.93 6.77 -10.86
N LYS A 185 17.25 6.98 -10.84
CA LYS A 185 18.14 6.35 -9.86
C LYS A 185 17.86 6.93 -8.47
N TRP A 186 17.28 6.11 -7.59
CA TRP A 186 17.12 6.44 -6.18
C TRP A 186 18.38 5.99 -5.42
N ASN A 187 19.21 6.96 -5.01
CA ASN A 187 20.46 6.66 -4.31
C ASN A 187 20.25 6.62 -2.79
N VAL A 188 21.12 5.87 -2.13
CA VAL A 188 21.21 5.78 -0.67
C VAL A 188 22.48 6.50 -0.23
N ASN A 189 22.42 7.13 0.94
CA ASN A 189 23.60 7.72 1.56
C ASN A 189 24.60 6.65 1.99
N SER A 190 25.85 7.06 2.23
CA SER A 190 26.93 6.16 2.63
C SER A 190 26.69 5.43 3.95
N ASP A 191 25.82 5.98 4.81
CA ASP A 191 25.39 5.40 6.09
C ASP A 191 24.21 4.42 5.97
N GLY A 192 23.68 4.23 4.76
CA GLY A 192 22.51 3.39 4.51
C GLY A 192 21.16 4.09 4.70
N SER A 193 21.15 5.40 4.97
CA SER A 193 19.92 6.19 5.06
C SER A 193 19.27 6.36 3.68
N VAL A 194 17.96 6.13 3.63
CA VAL A 194 17.14 6.27 2.43
C VAL A 194 16.57 7.69 2.42
N GLU A 195 17.02 8.51 1.48
CA GLU A 195 16.47 9.85 1.28
C GLU A 195 15.08 9.80 0.65
N CYS A 196 14.39 10.95 0.68
CA CYS A 196 13.12 11.10 -0.02
C CYS A 196 13.26 10.74 -1.51
N ALA A 197 12.16 10.27 -2.11
CA ALA A 197 12.12 9.99 -3.52
C ALA A 197 12.53 11.23 -4.34
N PRO A 198 13.16 11.03 -5.50
CA PRO A 198 13.32 12.08 -6.51
C PRO A 198 11.97 12.69 -6.90
N LYS A 199 11.99 13.93 -7.39
CA LYS A 199 10.79 14.66 -7.82
C LYS A 199 10.01 13.92 -8.90
N GLU A 200 10.72 13.21 -9.79
CA GLU A 200 10.13 12.42 -10.86
C GLU A 200 9.29 11.25 -10.34
N LEU A 201 9.54 10.81 -9.11
CA LEU A 201 8.79 9.76 -8.40
C LEU A 201 7.84 10.35 -7.35
N GLY A 202 7.53 11.65 -7.41
CA GLY A 202 6.58 12.29 -6.49
C GLY A 202 7.17 12.74 -5.14
N GLY A 203 8.49 12.62 -4.94
CA GLY A 203 9.12 13.08 -3.71
C GLY A 203 9.50 14.57 -3.70
N CYS A 204 10.45 14.94 -2.84
CA CYS A 204 10.77 16.34 -2.57
C CYS A 204 11.37 17.06 -3.79
N VAL A 205 10.98 18.33 -3.96
CA VAL A 205 11.77 19.26 -4.77
C VAL A 205 13.00 19.61 -3.95
N VAL A 206 14.18 19.19 -4.40
CA VAL A 206 15.46 19.50 -3.76
C VAL A 206 15.52 21.02 -3.51
N VAL A 207 15.71 21.43 -2.26
CA VAL A 207 16.10 22.79 -1.88
C VAL A 207 17.52 22.71 -1.34
#